data_AF-A0A9N9PBE2-F1
#
_entry.id   AF-A0A9N9PBE2-F1
#
_cell.length_a   1.000
_cell.length_b   1.000
_cell.length_c   1.000
_cell.angle_alpha   90.00
_cell.angle_beta   90.00
_cell.angle_gamma   90.00
#
_symmetry.space_group_name_H-M   'P 1'
#
loop_
_entity.id
_entity.type
_entity.pdbx_description
1 polymer ?
#
loop_
_entity_poly.entity_id
_entity_poly.type
_entity_poly.pdbx_seq_one_letter_code
_entity_poly.pdbx_strand_id
1 'polypeptide(L)'
;ELRNCLKLFNIATEILSKSNYLTIADLRLIISGLFNHLNIFYSNYQDMKLVVSKIRKKLDEYWPIMQEASRIAAFFDPHFKQIVYSEDSTDEILASIHASLLVNSESIVQSQYISKCIQFIQEYNKATMLTTTSDLDELTRYWEITAAPEETSVCDWWKANQRLFQT
;
A
#
# COMPACT_ATOMS: atom_id res chain seq x y z
N GLU A 1 -12.10 -2.90 -31.26
CA GLU A 1 -11.30 -3.32 -30.07
C GLU A 1 -10.92 -2.18 -29.12
N LEU A 2 -10.56 -0.99 -29.61
CA LEU A 2 -10.07 0.13 -28.77
C LEU A 2 -10.99 0.50 -27.59
N ARG A 3 -12.31 0.58 -27.82
CA ARG A 3 -13.29 0.87 -26.76
C ARG A 3 -13.22 -0.14 -25.61
N ASN A 4 -13.02 -1.42 -25.91
CA ASN A 4 -12.92 -2.47 -24.90
C ASN A 4 -11.58 -2.42 -24.16
N CYS A 5 -10.49 -2.06 -24.86
CA CYS A 5 -9.19 -1.79 -24.25
C CYS A 5 -9.30 -0.66 -23.22
N LEU A 6 -9.99 0.45 -23.56
CA LEU A 6 -10.14 1.62 -22.68
C LEU A 6 -11.20 1.47 -21.59
N LYS A 7 -11.97 0.37 -21.55
CA LYS A 7 -13.06 0.18 -20.59
C LYS A 7 -12.57 0.25 -19.14
N LEU A 8 -11.48 -0.42 -18.80
CA LEU A 8 -10.94 -0.39 -17.44
C LEU A 8 -10.35 0.98 -17.07
N PHE A 9 -9.88 1.77 -18.05
CA PHE A 9 -9.43 3.14 -17.80
C PHE A 9 -10.60 4.04 -17.42
N ASN A 10 -11.76 3.87 -18.05
CA ASN A 10 -12.96 4.60 -17.65
C ASN A 10 -13.38 4.23 -16.22
N ILE A 11 -13.41 2.94 -15.89
CA ILE A 11 -13.75 2.48 -14.53
C ILE A 11 -12.76 3.01 -13.50
N ALA A 12 -11.44 2.90 -13.78
CA ALA A 12 -10.40 3.46 -12.94
C ALA A 12 -10.61 4.97 -12.72
N THR A 13 -10.86 5.72 -13.79
CA THR A 13 -11.11 7.17 -13.70
C THR A 13 -12.34 7.48 -12.83
N GLU A 14 -13.42 6.71 -12.97
CA GLU A 14 -14.61 6.87 -12.14
C GLU A 14 -14.34 6.59 -10.66
N ILE A 15 -13.61 5.52 -10.34
CA ILE A 15 -13.24 5.18 -8.95
C ILE A 15 -12.36 6.30 -8.37
N LEU A 16 -11.31 6.69 -9.09
CA LEU A 16 -10.34 7.69 -8.65
C LEU A 16 -10.98 9.09 -8.50
N SER A 17 -11.97 9.42 -9.32
CA SER A 17 -12.64 10.73 -9.28
C SER A 17 -13.79 10.83 -8.28
N LYS A 18 -14.47 9.72 -7.98
CA LYS A 18 -15.61 9.69 -7.04
C LYS A 18 -15.21 9.35 -5.61
N SER A 19 -14.00 8.84 -5.39
CA SER A 19 -13.60 8.40 -4.06
C SER A 19 -13.27 9.58 -3.16
N ASN A 20 -14.02 9.69 -2.05
CA ASN A 20 -13.76 10.68 -1.00
C ASN A 20 -12.53 10.35 -0.15
N TYR A 21 -12.10 9.09 -0.16
CA TYR A 21 -10.99 8.57 0.65
C TYR A 21 -10.21 7.52 -0.12
N LEU A 22 -9.74 7.86 -1.33
CA LEU A 22 -8.88 6.97 -2.09
C LEU A 22 -7.55 6.81 -1.36
N THR A 23 -7.20 5.58 -1.02
CA THR A 23 -5.90 5.29 -0.44
C THR A 23 -4.86 5.07 -1.54
N ILE A 24 -3.61 5.34 -1.22
CA ILE A 24 -2.48 5.00 -2.08
C ILE A 24 -2.40 3.47 -2.32
N ALA A 25 -2.96 2.66 -1.42
CA ALA A 25 -3.12 1.21 -1.58
C ALA A 25 -4.10 0.85 -2.71
N ASP A 26 -5.26 1.51 -2.77
CA ASP A 26 -6.27 1.31 -3.83
C ASP A 26 -5.67 1.58 -5.22
N LEU A 27 -4.87 2.65 -5.33
CA LEU A 27 -4.20 3.03 -6.56
C LEU A 27 -3.32 1.89 -7.10
N ARG A 28 -2.63 1.15 -6.22
CA ARG A 28 -1.79 0.01 -6.61
C ARG A 28 -2.57 -1.07 -7.32
N LEU A 29 -3.72 -1.44 -6.78
CA LEU A 29 -4.57 -2.48 -7.37
C LEU A 29 -5.15 -2.02 -8.70
N ILE A 30 -5.60 -0.77 -8.77
CA ILE A 30 -6.12 -0.18 -10.02
C ILE A 30 -5.05 -0.23 -11.10
N ILE A 31 -3.84 0.27 -10.83
CA ILE A 31 -2.75 0.30 -11.82
C ILE A 31 -2.29 -1.10 -12.19
N SER A 32 -2.14 -2.01 -11.22
CA SER A 32 -1.82 -3.42 -11.48
C SER A 32 -2.87 -4.09 -12.38
N GLY A 33 -4.15 -3.84 -12.12
CA GLY A 33 -5.27 -4.31 -12.94
C GLY A 33 -5.22 -3.75 -14.37
N LEU A 34 -4.87 -2.48 -14.53
CA LEU A 34 -4.68 -1.88 -15.86
C LEU A 34 -3.51 -2.53 -16.62
N PHE A 35 -2.38 -2.78 -15.97
CA PHE A 35 -1.25 -3.48 -16.59
C PHE A 35 -1.64 -4.89 -17.04
N ASN A 36 -2.31 -5.66 -16.18
CA ASN A 36 -2.77 -7.01 -16.52
C ASN A 36 -3.72 -6.99 -17.72
N HIS A 37 -4.69 -6.07 -17.73
CA HIS A 37 -5.63 -5.89 -18.84
C HIS A 37 -4.92 -5.51 -20.14
N LEU A 38 -3.94 -4.60 -20.10
CA LEU A 38 -3.12 -4.27 -21.26
C LEU A 38 -2.33 -5.48 -21.77
N ASN A 39 -1.77 -6.30 -20.88
CA ASN A 39 -1.03 -7.52 -21.27
C ASN A 39 -1.93 -8.55 -21.95
N ILE A 40 -3.17 -8.73 -21.46
CA ILE A 40 -4.18 -9.58 -22.11
C ILE A 40 -4.48 -9.04 -23.53
N PHE A 41 -4.67 -7.73 -23.67
CA PHE A 41 -4.94 -7.13 -24.98
C PHE A 41 -3.74 -7.24 -25.94
N TYR A 42 -2.53 -7.06 -25.43
CA TYR A 42 -1.30 -7.20 -26.21
C TYR A 42 -1.13 -8.61 -26.80
N SER A 43 -1.44 -9.63 -25.99
CA SER A 43 -1.32 -11.03 -26.38
C SER A 43 -2.41 -11.45 -27.37
N ASN A 44 -3.63 -10.93 -27.21
CA ASN A 44 -4.80 -11.43 -27.93
C ASN A 44 -5.17 -10.63 -29.20
N TYR A 45 -4.73 -9.38 -29.33
CA TYR A 45 -5.16 -8.50 -30.43
C TYR A 45 -3.96 -7.87 -31.16
N GLN A 46 -3.58 -8.43 -32.32
CA GLN A 46 -2.42 -7.98 -33.10
C GLN A 46 -2.52 -6.50 -33.50
N ASP A 47 -3.69 -6.06 -34.00
CA ASP A 47 -3.91 -4.69 -34.47
C ASP A 47 -3.83 -3.66 -33.34
N MET A 48 -3.95 -4.11 -32.09
CA MET A 48 -3.89 -3.25 -30.90
C MET A 48 -2.49 -3.15 -30.30
N LYS A 49 -1.51 -3.96 -30.75
CA LYS A 49 -0.17 -4.00 -30.13
C LYS A 49 0.52 -2.64 -30.10
N LEU A 50 0.45 -1.86 -31.18
CA LEU A 50 1.05 -0.52 -31.23
C LEU A 50 0.39 0.44 -30.22
N VAL A 51 -0.92 0.40 -30.09
CA VAL A 51 -1.65 1.26 -29.15
C VAL A 51 -1.36 0.85 -27.72
N VAL A 52 -1.46 -0.46 -27.43
CA VAL A 52 -1.24 -1.03 -26.09
C VAL A 52 0.20 -0.78 -25.63
N SER A 53 1.19 -0.99 -26.49
CA SER A 53 2.60 -0.72 -26.16
C SER A 53 2.85 0.75 -25.84
N LYS A 54 2.22 1.69 -26.55
CA LYS A 54 2.34 3.13 -26.25
C LYS A 54 1.70 3.49 -24.91
N ILE A 55 0.52 2.96 -24.60
CA ILE A 55 -0.16 3.19 -23.31
C ILE A 55 0.69 2.59 -22.18
N ARG A 56 1.12 1.34 -22.33
CA ARG A 56 1.94 0.65 -21.34
C ARG A 56 3.25 1.39 -21.09
N LYS A 57 3.94 1.83 -22.14
CA LYS A 57 5.16 2.65 -22.02
C LYS A 57 4.91 3.90 -21.18
N LYS A 58 3.78 4.59 -21.38
CA LYS A 58 3.45 5.78 -20.57
C LYS A 58 3.16 5.43 -19.11
N LEU A 59 2.46 4.33 -18.85
CA LEU A 59 2.28 3.87 -17.46
C LEU A 59 3.62 3.48 -16.82
N ASP A 60 4.49 2.77 -17.53
CA ASP A 60 5.83 2.38 -17.06
C ASP A 60 6.74 3.58 -16.80
N GLU A 61 6.54 4.71 -17.49
CA GLU A 61 7.29 5.95 -17.24
C GLU A 61 6.90 6.61 -15.90
N TYR A 62 5.62 6.55 -15.51
CA TYR A 62 5.13 7.26 -14.31
C TYR A 62 4.98 6.36 -13.07
N TRP A 63 4.63 5.09 -13.27
CA TRP A 63 4.33 4.17 -12.17
C TRP A 63 5.47 3.97 -11.18
N PRO A 64 6.76 3.87 -11.60
CA PRO A 64 7.88 3.70 -10.67
C PRO A 64 7.95 4.75 -9.56
N ILE A 65 7.46 5.97 -9.81
CA ILE A 65 7.44 7.07 -8.84
C ILE A 65 6.61 6.71 -7.60
N MET A 66 5.49 5.99 -7.80
CA MET A 66 4.55 5.62 -6.73
C MET A 66 4.65 4.15 -6.34
N GLN A 67 5.50 3.37 -7.01
CA GLN A 67 5.51 1.92 -6.88
C GLN A 67 5.82 1.46 -5.45
N GLU A 68 6.81 2.07 -4.81
CA GLU A 68 7.23 1.67 -3.47
C GLU A 68 6.25 2.15 -2.39
N ALA A 69 5.92 3.45 -2.39
CA ALA A 69 4.95 4.01 -1.46
C ALA A 69 3.59 3.29 -1.52
N SER A 70 3.15 2.90 -2.73
CA SER A 70 1.93 2.14 -2.93
C SER A 70 2.02 0.68 -2.50
N ARG A 71 3.20 0.06 -2.60
CA ARG A 71 3.45 -1.29 -2.08
C ARG A 71 3.33 -1.30 -0.56
N ILE A 72 4.01 -0.38 0.11
CA ILE A 72 3.96 -0.21 1.57
C ILE A 72 2.54 0.13 2.03
N ALA A 73 1.85 1.07 1.37
CA ALA A 73 0.48 1.41 1.73
C ALA A 73 -0.45 0.19 1.63
N ALA A 74 -0.29 -0.64 0.59
CA ALA A 74 -1.08 -1.86 0.43
C ALA A 74 -0.71 -2.96 1.44
N PHE A 75 0.49 -2.94 2.01
CA PHE A 75 0.80 -3.77 3.17
C PHE A 75 -0.09 -3.41 4.36
N PHE A 76 -0.25 -2.11 4.67
CA PHE A 76 -1.09 -1.65 5.78
C PHE A 76 -2.60 -1.64 5.47
N ASP A 77 -2.99 -2.07 4.27
CA ASP A 77 -4.38 -2.37 3.97
C ASP A 77 -4.68 -3.84 4.27
N PRO A 78 -5.53 -4.13 5.28
CA PRO A 78 -5.80 -5.51 5.69
C PRO A 78 -6.52 -6.33 4.62
N HIS A 79 -7.12 -5.70 3.60
CA HIS A 79 -7.72 -6.41 2.46
C HIS A 79 -6.67 -6.86 1.44
N PHE A 80 -5.59 -6.09 1.27
CA PHE A 80 -4.71 -6.21 0.10
C PHE A 80 -3.34 -6.77 0.42
N LYS A 81 -2.92 -6.78 1.69
CA LYS A 81 -1.57 -7.20 2.11
C LYS A 81 -1.15 -8.56 1.53
N GLN A 82 -2.04 -9.55 1.53
CA GLN A 82 -1.73 -10.89 1.00
C GLN A 82 -1.77 -10.96 -0.53
N ILE A 83 -2.58 -10.12 -1.18
CA ILE A 83 -2.69 -10.05 -2.63
C ILE A 83 -1.44 -9.41 -3.24
N VAL A 84 -0.95 -8.33 -2.63
CA VAL A 84 0.17 -7.55 -3.17
C VAL A 84 1.53 -8.23 -2.99
N TYR A 85 1.66 -9.08 -1.98
CA TYR A 85 2.90 -9.75 -1.62
C TYR A 85 2.79 -11.28 -1.78
N SER A 86 1.88 -11.76 -2.62
CA SER A 86 1.62 -13.21 -2.79
C SER A 86 2.82 -14.00 -3.31
N GLU A 87 3.78 -13.33 -3.95
CA GLU A 87 4.98 -13.94 -4.54
C GLU A 87 6.22 -13.79 -3.66
N ASP A 88 6.15 -12.96 -2.61
CA ASP A 88 7.28 -12.64 -1.75
C ASP A 88 7.32 -13.58 -0.54
N SER A 89 8.52 -13.88 -0.01
CA SER A 89 8.61 -14.62 1.25
C SER A 89 8.30 -13.71 2.44
N THR A 90 7.69 -14.26 3.50
CA THR A 90 7.35 -13.49 4.72
C THR A 90 8.56 -12.71 5.26
N ASP A 91 9.75 -13.32 5.28
CA ASP A 91 10.96 -12.69 5.78
C ASP A 91 11.37 -11.48 4.93
N GLU A 92 11.26 -11.57 3.60
CA GLU A 92 11.55 -10.46 2.68
C GLU A 92 10.54 -9.31 2.82
N ILE A 93 9.26 -9.65 2.99
CA ILE A 93 8.18 -8.68 3.19
C ILE A 93 8.45 -7.86 4.46
N LEU A 94 8.63 -8.55 5.58
CA LEU A 94 8.81 -7.93 6.88
C LEU A 94 10.10 -7.11 6.93
N ALA A 95 11.19 -7.61 6.36
CA ALA A 95 12.45 -6.86 6.26
C ALA A 95 12.29 -5.57 5.44
N SER A 96 11.60 -5.62 4.30
CA SER A 96 11.34 -4.47 3.42
C SER A 96 10.47 -3.40 4.10
N ILE A 97 9.39 -3.82 4.77
CA ILE A 97 8.52 -2.91 5.52
C ILE A 97 9.27 -2.27 6.68
N HIS A 98 10.03 -3.06 7.44
CA HIS A 98 10.82 -2.55 8.56
C HIS A 98 11.85 -1.51 8.11
N ALA A 99 12.60 -1.78 7.04
CA ALA A 99 13.55 -0.81 6.48
C ALA A 99 12.84 0.51 6.08
N SER A 100 11.64 0.41 5.52
CA SER A 100 10.85 1.58 5.11
C SER A 100 10.34 2.40 6.30
N LEU A 101 9.96 1.75 7.39
CA LEU A 101 9.55 2.42 8.63
C LEU A 101 10.72 3.18 9.29
N LEU A 102 11.92 2.57 9.30
CA LEU A 102 13.12 3.21 9.86
C LEU A 102 13.52 4.48 9.09
N VAL A 103 13.55 4.44 7.76
CA VAL A 103 13.90 5.59 6.91
C VAL A 103 12.93 6.77 7.11
N ASN A 104 11.66 6.47 7.36
CA ASN A 104 10.65 7.50 7.65
C ASN A 104 10.80 8.08 9.07
N SER A 105 11.27 7.29 10.04
CA SER A 105 11.52 7.79 11.40
C SER A 105 12.66 8.81 11.45
N GLU A 106 13.72 8.64 10.65
CA GLU A 106 14.85 9.57 10.58
C GLU A 106 14.52 10.90 9.89
N SER A 107 13.59 10.88 8.93
CA SER A 107 13.16 12.06 8.18
C SER A 107 12.11 12.91 8.93
N ILE A 108 11.30 12.32 9.82
CA ILE A 108 10.36 13.05 10.69
C ILE A 108 11.08 13.93 11.73
N VAL A 109 12.34 13.62 12.06
CA VAL A 109 13.16 14.38 13.03
C VAL A 109 13.53 15.79 12.52
N GLN A 110 13.38 16.08 11.21
CA GLN A 110 13.68 17.41 10.66
C GLN A 110 12.55 18.45 10.79
N SER A 111 11.39 18.06 11.31
CA SER A 111 10.34 19.02 11.69
C SER A 111 10.57 19.50 13.13
N GLN A 112 11.12 20.71 13.29
CA GLN A 112 11.39 21.34 14.60
C GLN A 112 10.19 21.40 15.56
N TYR A 113 8.96 21.23 15.07
CA TYR A 113 7.74 21.23 15.89
C TYR A 113 7.35 19.85 16.43
N ILE A 114 7.66 18.76 15.70
CA ILE A 114 7.34 17.38 16.11
C ILE A 114 8.29 16.91 17.23
N SER A 115 9.51 17.43 17.25
CA SER A 115 10.58 17.05 18.20
C SER A 115 10.21 17.20 19.68
N LYS A 116 9.46 18.25 20.08
CA LYS A 116 9.12 18.48 21.50
C LYS A 116 8.03 17.55 22.01
N CYS A 117 7.04 17.21 21.18
CA CYS A 117 6.00 16.24 21.55
C CYS A 117 6.57 14.82 21.60
N ILE A 118 7.45 14.47 20.65
CA ILE A 118 8.17 13.19 20.69
C ILE A 118 9.04 13.08 21.96
N GLN A 119 9.75 14.15 22.35
CA GLN A 119 10.51 14.15 23.62
C GLN A 119 9.61 13.92 24.84
N PHE A 120 8.44 14.56 24.90
CA PHE A 120 7.49 14.34 25.99
C PHE A 120 6.93 12.92 26.02
N ILE A 121 6.62 12.34 24.85
CA ILE A 121 6.14 10.95 24.74
C ILE A 121 7.26 9.97 25.14
N GLN A 122 8.51 10.22 24.75
CA GLN A 122 9.67 9.41 25.14
C GLN A 122 9.91 9.45 26.65
N GLU A 123 9.81 10.61 27.30
CA GLU A 123 9.94 10.73 28.77
C GLU A 123 8.76 10.08 29.51
N TYR A 124 7.54 10.17 28.96
CA TYR A 124 6.37 9.44 29.48
C TYR A 124 6.55 7.92 29.40
N ASN A 125 7.00 7.41 28.24
CA ASN A 125 7.25 5.99 28.02
C ASN A 125 8.43 5.45 28.84
N LYS A 126 9.39 6.29 29.26
CA LYS A 126 10.42 5.88 30.24
C LYS A 126 9.86 5.69 31.65
N ALA A 127 8.82 6.45 32.02
CA ALA A 127 8.19 6.39 33.34
C ALA A 127 7.18 5.23 33.46
N THR A 128 6.50 4.90 32.38
CA THR A 128 5.67 3.69 32.28
C THR A 128 6.47 2.60 31.61
N MET A 129 6.97 1.62 32.37
CA MET A 129 7.48 0.33 31.85
C MET A 129 6.33 -0.46 31.18
N LEU A 130 5.81 0.07 30.06
CA LEU A 130 5.04 -0.70 29.10
C LEU A 130 6.08 -1.45 28.29
N THR A 131 6.08 -2.77 28.46
CA THR A 131 6.82 -3.69 27.61
C THR A 131 6.51 -3.36 26.15
N THR A 132 7.41 -2.65 25.48
CA THR A 132 7.44 -2.59 24.02
C THR A 132 7.57 -4.02 23.55
N THR A 133 6.45 -4.61 23.13
CA THR A 133 6.47 -5.72 22.18
C THR A 133 7.34 -5.23 21.03
N SER A 134 8.43 -5.94 20.76
CA SER A 134 9.32 -5.65 19.64
C SER A 134 8.48 -5.34 18.40
N ASP A 135 8.75 -4.26 17.65
CA ASP A 135 7.99 -3.92 16.44
C ASP A 135 7.94 -5.09 15.43
N LEU A 136 8.92 -6.01 15.49
CA LEU A 136 8.88 -7.28 14.77
C LEU A 136 7.69 -8.17 15.14
N ASP A 137 7.29 -8.21 16.41
CA ASP A 137 6.15 -8.98 16.91
C ASP A 137 4.82 -8.40 16.39
N GLU A 138 4.68 -7.07 16.34
CA GLU A 138 3.46 -6.43 15.83
C GLU A 138 3.29 -6.62 14.32
N LEU A 139 4.35 -6.41 13.53
CA LEU A 139 4.29 -6.61 12.07
C LEU A 139 4.06 -8.08 11.70
N THR A 140 4.73 -9.00 12.40
CA THR A 140 4.52 -10.45 12.20
C THR A 140 3.09 -10.83 12.55
N ARG A 141 2.58 -10.39 13.70
CA ARG A 141 1.19 -10.62 14.12
C ARG A 141 0.20 -10.02 13.14
N TYR A 142 0.46 -8.82 12.66
CA TYR A 142 -0.37 -8.19 11.64
C TYR A 142 -0.40 -9.02 10.37
N TRP A 143 0.75 -9.48 9.88
CA TRP A 143 0.84 -10.30 8.66
C TRP A 143 0.05 -11.62 8.78
N GLU A 144 0.16 -12.28 9.93
CA GLU A 144 -0.49 -13.58 10.20
C GLU A 144 -2.02 -13.48 10.35
N ILE A 145 -2.56 -12.33 10.74
CA ILE A 145 -4.00 -12.14 10.83
C ILE A 145 -4.63 -12.24 9.43
N THR A 146 -5.73 -12.99 9.33
CA THR A 146 -6.50 -13.13 8.09
C THR A 146 -6.92 -11.77 7.53
N ALA A 147 -6.97 -11.66 6.20
CA ALA A 147 -7.40 -10.45 5.54
C ALA A 147 -8.79 -9.98 6.03
N ALA A 148 -8.99 -8.67 6.06
CA ALA A 148 -10.28 -8.09 6.46
C ALA A 148 -11.37 -8.46 5.43
N PRO A 149 -12.64 -8.62 5.87
CA PRO A 149 -13.77 -8.75 4.95
C PRO A 149 -13.93 -7.49 4.10
N GLU A 150 -14.25 -7.65 2.81
CA GLU A 150 -14.36 -6.55 1.82
C GLU A 150 -15.31 -5.42 2.24
N GLU A 151 -16.32 -5.70 3.06
CA GLU A 151 -17.31 -4.72 3.52
C GLU A 151 -16.79 -3.83 4.66
N THR A 152 -15.62 -4.14 5.23
CA THR A 152 -15.07 -3.43 6.38
C THR A 152 -14.26 -2.23 5.93
N SER A 153 -14.52 -1.03 6.48
CA SER A 153 -13.63 0.10 6.24
C SER A 153 -12.25 -0.17 6.85
N VAL A 154 -11.18 0.09 6.09
CA VAL A 154 -9.78 -0.04 6.55
C VAL A 154 -9.57 0.69 7.88
N CYS A 155 -10.08 1.92 8.00
CA CYS A 155 -9.95 2.71 9.21
C CYS A 155 -10.69 2.08 10.40
N ASP A 156 -11.86 1.51 10.16
CA ASP A 156 -12.64 0.89 11.24
C ASP A 156 -12.03 -0.45 11.67
N TRP A 157 -11.41 -1.18 10.73
CA TRP A 157 -10.62 -2.36 11.06
C TRP A 157 -9.43 -2.01 11.97
N TRP A 158 -8.66 -0.98 11.63
CA TRP A 158 -7.54 -0.53 12.47
C TRP A 158 -8.00 -0.05 13.84
N LYS A 159 -9.10 0.70 13.94
CA LYS A 159 -9.68 1.10 15.23
C LYS A 159 -10.10 -0.10 16.08
N ALA A 160 -10.72 -1.10 15.47
CA ALA A 160 -11.14 -2.31 16.19
C ALA A 160 -9.94 -3.12 16.72
N ASN A 161 -8.81 -3.07 16.00
CA ASN A 161 -7.59 -3.81 16.35
C ASN A 161 -6.51 -2.97 17.05
N GLN A 162 -6.82 -1.73 17.43
CA GLN A 162 -5.86 -0.80 18.07
C GLN A 162 -5.21 -1.37 19.35
N ARG A 163 -5.87 -2.28 20.05
CA ARG A 163 -5.28 -2.92 21.25
C ARG A 163 -4.17 -3.91 20.90
N LEU A 164 -4.19 -4.47 19.70
CA LEU A 164 -3.23 -5.46 19.21
C LEU A 164 -2.01 -4.82 18.55
N PHE A 165 -2.15 -3.57 18.10
CA PHE A 165 -1.13 -2.79 17.40
C PHE A 165 -1.05 -1.41 18.07
N GLN A 166 -0.08 -1.25 18.97
CA GLN A 166 -0.01 -0.09 19.87
C GLN A 166 0.99 0.97 19.42
N THR A 167 1.89 0.60 18.50
CA THR A 167 2.88 1.49 17.87
C THR A 167 2.29 2.24 16.67
#